data_AF-A0A431IDQ8-F1
#
_entry.id   AF-A0A431IDQ8-F1
#
_cell.length_a   1.000
_cell.length_b   1.000
_cell.length_c   1.000
_cell.angle_alpha   90.00
_cell.angle_beta   90.00
_cell.angle_gamma   90.00
#
_symmetry.space_group_name_H-M   'P 1'
#
loop_
_entity.id
_entity.type
_entity.pdbx_description
1 polymer ?
#
loop_
_entity_poly.entity_id
_entity_poly.type
_entity_poly.pdbx_seq_one_letter_code
_entity_poly.pdbx_strand_id
1 'polypeptide(L)'
;MPRTLLSRDEPTDLDLRLVAGAWPDGLGGEMVLSAPHPDTFDGPHPFFGEGMLYRLSLTPGTHGAPADRFAWRQGRIDTPSARLRAKRPDVFTPTMIGVQSPFGTVNAANTAPLPWGDRLFTTWDVGRPVEVDP
;
A
#
# COMPACT_ATOMS: atom_id res chain seq x y z
N MET A 1 -0.95 -15.11 -2.07
CA MET A 1 0.12 -14.09 -1.97
C MET A 1 0.91 -14.08 -3.26
N PRO A 2 1.28 -12.91 -3.79
CA PRO A 2 2.03 -12.80 -5.04
C PRO A 2 3.40 -13.49 -4.91
N ARG A 3 3.80 -14.20 -5.96
CA ARG A 3 5.09 -14.93 -6.00
C ARG A 3 6.28 -14.03 -6.35
N THR A 4 6.00 -12.80 -6.79
CA THR A 4 6.98 -11.78 -7.18
C THR A 4 6.43 -10.40 -6.82
N LEU A 5 7.31 -9.49 -6.41
CA LEU A 5 7.00 -8.09 -6.13
C LEU A 5 6.58 -7.31 -7.38
N LEU A 6 6.86 -7.85 -8.57
CA LEU A 6 6.52 -7.25 -9.86
C LEU A 6 5.29 -7.87 -10.51
N SER A 7 4.56 -8.74 -9.80
CA SER A 7 3.33 -9.32 -10.35
C SER A 7 2.32 -8.20 -10.59
N ARG A 8 1.57 -8.31 -11.70
CA ARG A 8 0.44 -7.44 -12.01
C ARG A 8 -0.89 -7.93 -11.46
N ASP A 9 -0.86 -9.00 -10.66
CA ASP A 9 -2.08 -9.52 -10.05
C ASP A 9 -2.70 -8.46 -9.15
N GLU A 10 -4.00 -8.21 -9.35
CA GLU A 10 -4.76 -7.33 -8.48
C GLU A 10 -4.71 -7.88 -7.06
N PRO A 11 -4.28 -7.09 -6.07
CA PRO A 11 -4.28 -7.55 -4.70
C PRO A 11 -5.73 -7.81 -4.22
N THR A 12 -6.02 -9.02 -3.74
CA THR A 12 -7.28 -9.36 -3.04
C THR A 12 -7.10 -9.64 -1.54
N ASP A 13 -8.07 -9.23 -0.71
CA ASP A 13 -8.03 -9.47 0.74
C ASP A 13 -7.98 -10.97 1.04
N LEU A 14 -7.24 -11.35 2.10
CA LEU A 14 -7.04 -12.76 2.45
C LEU A 14 -7.32 -13.00 3.93
N ASP A 15 -7.94 -14.14 4.22
CA ASP A 15 -8.06 -14.66 5.58
C ASP A 15 -7.02 -15.76 5.78
N LEU A 16 -5.97 -15.45 6.53
CA LEU A 16 -4.80 -16.31 6.69
C LEU A 16 -4.98 -17.28 7.84
N ARG A 17 -4.54 -18.53 7.65
CA ARG A 17 -4.48 -19.56 8.68
C ARG A 17 -3.04 -19.83 9.07
N LEU A 18 -2.76 -19.95 10.37
CA LEU A 18 -1.49 -20.49 10.84
C LEU A 18 -1.42 -21.97 10.48
N VAL A 19 -0.47 -22.35 9.61
CA VAL A 19 -0.34 -23.73 9.11
C VAL A 19 0.74 -24.53 9.84
N ALA A 20 1.65 -23.86 10.55
CA ALA A 20 2.74 -24.50 11.29
C ALA A 20 3.16 -23.62 12.48
N GLY A 21 3.59 -24.26 13.58
CA GLY A 21 3.98 -23.58 14.82
C GLY A 21 2.79 -23.11 15.66
N ALA A 22 3.07 -22.19 16.57
CA ALA A 22 2.08 -21.52 17.42
C ALA A 22 2.23 -20.00 17.29
N TRP A 23 1.11 -19.27 17.29
CA TRP A 23 1.17 -17.81 17.36
C TRP A 23 1.59 -17.40 18.78
N PRO A 24 2.54 -16.46 18.95
CA PRO A 24 3.01 -16.09 20.28
C PRO A 24 1.90 -15.48 21.15
N ASP A 25 1.81 -15.94 22.39
CA ASP A 25 0.88 -15.38 23.37
C ASP A 25 1.19 -13.89 23.58
N GLY A 26 0.13 -13.07 23.59
CA GLY A 26 0.23 -11.63 23.79
C GLY A 26 0.74 -10.83 22.59
N LEU A 27 1.11 -11.48 21.47
CA LEU A 27 1.38 -10.75 20.23
C LEU A 27 0.07 -10.27 19.61
N GLY A 28 -0.08 -8.95 19.50
CA GLY A 28 -1.24 -8.28 18.91
C GLY A 28 -0.84 -6.99 18.20
N GLY A 29 -1.85 -6.24 17.74
CA GLY A 29 -1.66 -5.04 16.92
C GLY A 29 -1.64 -5.35 15.43
N GLU A 30 -0.96 -4.51 14.66
CA GLU A 30 -1.00 -4.54 13.20
C GLU A 30 0.43 -4.49 12.63
N MET A 31 0.71 -5.31 11.62
CA MET A 31 1.87 -5.14 10.76
C MET A 31 1.40 -4.43 9.50
N VAL A 32 1.98 -3.26 9.22
CA VAL A 32 1.64 -2.44 8.06
C VAL A 32 2.82 -2.40 7.11
N LEU A 33 2.55 -2.59 5.82
CA LEU A 33 3.52 -2.53 4.72
C LEU A 33 3.02 -1.59 3.64
N SER A 34 3.92 -0.94 2.93
CA SER A 34 3.60 -0.21 1.70
C SER A 34 4.34 -0.80 0.51
N ALA A 35 3.73 -0.73 -0.67
CA ALA A 35 4.38 -1.05 -1.92
C ALA A 35 3.79 -0.23 -3.08
N PRO A 36 4.45 -0.18 -4.23
CA PRO A 36 3.85 0.35 -5.44
C PRO A 36 2.70 -0.54 -5.95
N HIS A 37 1.63 0.07 -6.45
CA HIS A 37 0.42 -0.59 -6.92
C HIS A 37 0.67 -1.28 -8.26
N PRO A 38 0.33 -2.57 -8.42
CA PRO A 38 0.63 -3.35 -9.62
C PRO A 38 0.18 -2.74 -10.96
N ASP A 39 -1.02 -2.15 -10.99
CA ASP A 39 -1.59 -1.51 -12.19
C ASP A 39 -0.87 -0.23 -12.63
N THR A 40 0.16 0.20 -11.90
CA THR A 40 0.91 1.43 -12.21
C THR A 40 2.35 1.16 -12.63
N PHE A 41 2.68 -0.11 -12.92
CA PHE A 41 4.00 -0.55 -13.38
C PHE A 41 4.30 -0.21 -14.84
N ASP A 42 3.38 0.43 -15.57
CA ASP A 42 3.61 0.97 -16.92
C ASP A 42 4.48 2.24 -16.93
N GLY A 43 4.82 2.75 -15.74
CA GLY A 43 5.76 3.84 -15.59
C GLY A 43 7.21 3.46 -15.94
N PRO A 44 8.14 4.42 -15.79
CA PRO A 44 9.54 4.22 -16.17
C PRO A 44 10.23 3.16 -15.29
N HIS A 45 9.72 2.93 -14.08
CA HIS A 45 10.12 1.85 -13.19
C HIS A 45 8.98 1.55 -12.18
N PRO A 46 8.77 0.29 -11.74
CA PRO A 46 7.74 -0.08 -10.77
C PRO A 46 7.80 0.70 -9.45
N PHE A 47 8.99 1.14 -9.03
CA PHE A 47 9.19 2.01 -7.86
C PHE A 47 8.38 3.31 -7.91
N PHE A 48 8.06 3.82 -9.10
CA PHE A 48 7.28 5.05 -9.28
C PHE A 48 5.76 4.80 -9.40
N GLY A 49 5.32 3.56 -9.14
CA GLY A 49 3.92 3.20 -9.07
C GLY A 49 3.22 3.90 -7.90
N GLU A 50 1.91 4.06 -7.97
CA GLU A 50 1.13 4.67 -6.90
C GLU A 50 1.12 3.81 -5.64
N GLY A 51 0.85 4.39 -4.48
CA GLY A 51 0.93 3.69 -3.21
C GLY A 51 -0.18 2.67 -3.01
N MET A 52 0.22 1.53 -2.45
CA MET A 52 -0.64 0.47 -1.91
C MET A 52 -0.24 0.25 -0.45
N LEU A 53 -1.24 0.07 0.41
CA LEU A 53 -1.04 -0.30 1.81
C LEU A 53 -1.50 -1.75 2.02
N TYR A 54 -0.76 -2.51 2.82
CA TYR A 54 -1.12 -3.84 3.28
C TYR A 54 -1.10 -3.88 4.80
N ARG A 55 -2.09 -4.52 5.39
CA ARG A 55 -2.25 -4.70 6.83
C ARG A 55 -2.41 -6.17 7.14
N LEU A 56 -1.55 -6.69 8.01
CA LEU A 56 -1.77 -7.95 8.69
C LEU A 56 -2.16 -7.69 10.13
N SER A 57 -3.36 -8.09 10.50
CA SER A 57 -3.82 -8.02 11.89
C SER A 57 -3.26 -9.18 12.67
N LEU A 58 -2.55 -8.88 13.76
CA LEU A 58 -1.83 -9.84 14.58
C LEU A 58 -2.73 -10.51 15.63
N THR A 59 -4.04 -10.24 15.58
CA THR A 59 -5.07 -10.89 16.40
C THR A 59 -6.13 -11.53 15.51
N PRO A 60 -6.39 -12.85 15.62
CA PRO A 60 -7.42 -13.53 14.85
C PRO A 60 -8.82 -12.95 15.08
N GLY A 61 -9.70 -13.07 14.08
CA GLY A 61 -11.10 -12.61 14.19
C GLY A 61 -11.30 -11.09 14.13
N THR A 62 -10.25 -10.34 13.79
CA THR A 62 -10.30 -8.88 13.65
C THR A 62 -10.50 -8.47 12.19
N HIS A 63 -10.91 -7.21 11.96
CA HIS A 63 -11.05 -6.62 10.61
C HIS A 63 -11.85 -7.49 9.62
N GLY A 64 -12.94 -8.08 10.12
CA GLY A 64 -13.89 -8.88 9.35
C GLY A 64 -13.44 -10.31 9.05
N ALA A 65 -12.27 -10.76 9.53
CA ALA A 65 -11.85 -12.15 9.38
C ALA A 65 -12.64 -13.09 10.31
N PRO A 66 -12.81 -14.38 9.94
CA PRO A 66 -13.29 -15.41 10.86
C PRO A 66 -12.46 -15.50 12.15
N ALA A 67 -13.07 -16.01 13.22
CA ALA A 67 -12.47 -16.07 14.56
C ALA A 67 -11.12 -16.82 14.63
N ASP A 68 -10.87 -17.77 13.72
CA ASP A 68 -9.65 -18.57 13.63
C ASP A 68 -8.71 -18.14 12.48
N ARG A 69 -8.90 -16.92 11.96
CA ARG A 69 -8.17 -16.37 10.82
C ARG A 69 -7.58 -15.00 11.12
N PHE A 70 -6.40 -14.75 10.56
CA PHE A 70 -5.74 -13.45 10.59
C PHE A 70 -6.11 -12.66 9.34
N ALA A 71 -6.53 -11.41 9.52
CA ALA A 71 -6.90 -10.54 8.42
C ALA A 71 -5.64 -10.02 7.70
N TRP A 72 -5.51 -10.34 6.41
CA TRP A 72 -4.67 -9.60 5.47
C TRP A 72 -5.58 -8.70 4.65
N ARG A 73 -5.46 -7.39 4.84
CA ARG A 73 -6.26 -6.36 4.16
C ARG A 73 -5.35 -5.44 3.39
N GLN A 74 -5.87 -4.86 2.32
CA GLN A 74 -5.08 -3.93 1.52
C GLN A 74 -5.94 -2.89 0.82
N GLY A 75 -5.33 -1.76 0.53
CA GLY A 75 -6.01 -0.64 -0.11
C GLY A 75 -5.06 0.25 -0.86
N ARG A 76 -5.48 0.70 -2.04
CA ARG A 76 -4.75 1.74 -2.78
C ARG A 76 -4.82 3.04 -1.99
N ILE A 77 -3.68 3.72 -1.88
CA ILE A 77 -3.58 4.99 -1.18
C ILE A 77 -4.16 6.07 -2.10
N ASP A 78 -5.30 6.62 -1.68
CA ASP A 78 -6.07 7.58 -2.48
C ASP A 78 -5.48 9.02 -2.40
N THR A 79 -4.34 9.22 -3.06
CA THR A 79 -3.68 10.53 -3.10
C THR A 79 -4.33 11.48 -4.11
N PRO A 80 -4.24 12.82 -3.92
CA PRO A 80 -4.67 13.77 -4.94
C PRO A 80 -4.00 13.53 -6.32
N SER A 81 -2.72 13.15 -6.33
CA SER A 81 -1.98 12.85 -7.56
C SER A 81 -2.53 11.60 -8.26
N ALA A 82 -2.84 10.54 -7.51
CA ALA A 82 -3.47 9.33 -8.02
C ALA A 82 -4.83 9.64 -8.67
N ARG A 83 -5.70 10.38 -7.97
CA ARG A 83 -7.02 10.79 -8.50
C ARG A 83 -6.91 11.63 -9.75
N LEU A 84 -5.97 12.58 -9.80
CA LEU A 84 -5.75 13.43 -10.97
C LEU A 84 -5.20 12.63 -12.15
N ARG A 85 -4.24 11.72 -11.92
CA ARG A 85 -3.65 10.87 -12.94
C ARG A 85 -4.68 9.91 -13.53
N ALA A 86 -5.54 9.33 -12.71
CA ALA A 86 -6.65 8.50 -13.19
C ALA A 86 -7.64 9.27 -14.07
N LYS A 87 -7.93 10.55 -13.73
CA LYS A 87 -8.88 11.38 -14.48
C LYS A 87 -8.31 12.03 -15.74
N ARG A 88 -7.02 12.37 -15.73
CA ARG A 88 -6.33 13.10 -16.82
C ARG A 88 -4.94 12.52 -17.06
N PRO A 89 -4.82 11.26 -17.48
CA PRO A 89 -3.52 10.63 -17.69
C PRO A 89 -2.68 11.36 -18.77
N ASP A 90 -3.34 12.05 -19.70
CA ASP A 90 -2.75 12.80 -20.80
C ASP A 90 -1.85 13.97 -20.37
N VAL A 91 -2.02 14.49 -19.15
CA VAL A 91 -1.17 15.58 -18.63
C VAL A 91 0.00 15.08 -17.79
N PHE A 92 0.18 13.77 -17.63
CA PHE A 92 1.27 13.18 -16.85
C PHE A 92 2.34 12.63 -17.79
N THR A 93 3.61 12.90 -17.47
CA THR A 93 4.74 12.48 -18.30
C THR A 93 5.71 11.62 -17.48
N PRO A 94 5.97 10.38 -17.89
CA PRO A 94 7.06 9.57 -17.35
C PRO A 94 8.42 10.22 -17.59
N THR A 95 9.29 10.20 -16.57
CA THR A 95 10.66 10.71 -16.62
C THR A 95 11.62 9.71 -15.98
N MET A 96 12.93 9.93 -16.11
CA MET A 96 13.95 9.08 -15.47
C MET A 96 13.83 9.00 -13.94
N ILE A 97 13.20 9.99 -13.31
CA ILE A 97 13.11 10.11 -11.85
C ILE A 97 11.66 10.06 -11.33
N GLY A 98 10.74 9.49 -12.13
CA GLY A 98 9.33 9.31 -11.75
C GLY A 98 8.38 10.00 -12.72
N VAL A 99 7.17 10.32 -12.24
CA VAL A 99 6.10 10.89 -13.08
C VAL A 99 5.94 12.38 -12.76
N GLN A 100 5.96 13.22 -13.80
CA GLN A 100 5.72 14.66 -13.68
C GLN A 100 4.31 15.03 -14.14
N SER A 101 3.80 16.15 -13.61
CA SER A 101 2.54 16.79 -13.99
C SER A 101 2.72 18.31 -14.06
N PRO A 102 1.75 19.08 -14.59
CA PRO A 102 1.78 20.55 -14.53
C PRO A 102 1.85 21.12 -13.12
N PHE A 103 1.58 20.32 -12.08
CA PHE A 103 1.62 20.70 -10.67
C PHE A 103 2.89 20.22 -9.95
N GLY A 104 3.86 19.63 -10.68
CA GLY A 104 5.11 19.09 -10.15
C GLY A 104 5.16 17.56 -10.15
N THR A 105 6.12 17.00 -9.42
CA THR A 105 6.35 15.56 -9.30
C THR A 105 5.19 14.88 -8.57
N VAL A 106 4.78 13.71 -9.08
CA VAL A 106 3.75 12.88 -8.45
C VAL A 106 4.20 12.40 -7.09
N ASN A 107 3.36 12.60 -6.08
CA ASN A 107 3.52 11.97 -4.79
C ASN A 107 2.93 10.55 -4.84
N ALA A 108 3.81 9.56 -4.93
CA ALA A 108 3.42 8.15 -5.01
C ALA A 108 2.94 7.59 -3.67
N ALA A 109 3.43 8.13 -2.54
CA ALA A 109 3.10 7.67 -1.19
C ALA A 109 3.27 6.16 -0.99
N ASN A 110 4.34 5.56 -1.52
CA ASN A 110 4.53 4.10 -1.60
C ASN A 110 5.79 3.60 -0.85
N THR A 111 6.59 4.48 -0.23
CA THR A 111 7.90 4.13 0.34
C THR A 111 7.77 3.41 1.67
N ALA A 112 7.17 4.05 2.68
CA ALA A 112 7.04 3.47 4.01
C ALA A 112 5.76 3.92 4.72
N PRO A 113 5.10 3.03 5.49
CA PRO A 113 4.14 3.43 6.49
C PRO A 113 4.86 4.02 7.72
N LEU A 114 4.25 5.01 8.35
CA LEU A 114 4.73 5.70 9.54
C LEU A 114 3.57 5.85 10.53
N PRO A 115 3.43 4.91 11.49
CA PRO A 115 2.53 5.09 12.62
C PRO A 115 2.99 6.25 13.50
N TRP A 116 2.07 7.14 13.89
CA TRP A 116 2.34 8.28 14.76
C TRP A 116 1.17 8.51 15.70
N GLY A 117 1.28 8.01 16.93
CA GLY A 117 0.18 8.06 17.90
C GLY A 117 -1.01 7.23 17.41
N ASP A 118 -2.16 7.86 17.24
CA ASP A 118 -3.41 7.30 16.73
C ASP A 118 -3.58 7.43 15.21
N ARG A 119 -2.52 7.87 14.50
CA ARG A 119 -2.56 8.17 13.06
C ARG A 119 -1.61 7.27 12.29
N LEU A 120 -1.92 7.04 11.02
CA LEU A 120 -1.05 6.35 10.09
C LEU A 120 -0.74 7.26 8.89
N PHE A 121 0.54 7.43 8.61
CA PHE A 121 1.01 8.13 7.42
C PHE A 121 1.70 7.17 6.45
N THR A 122 1.71 7.54 5.18
CA THR A 122 2.50 6.88 4.15
C THR A 122 3.41 7.89 3.48
N THR A 123 4.64 7.49 3.19
CA THR A 123 5.71 8.40 2.77
C THR A 123 6.12 8.17 1.33
N TRP A 124 6.79 9.19 0.79
CA TRP A 124 7.48 9.17 -0.49
C TRP A 124 8.68 10.09 -0.38
N ASP A 125 9.84 9.71 -0.92
CA ASP A 125 11.11 10.40 -0.69
C ASP A 125 11.07 11.89 -1.10
N VAL A 126 10.25 12.22 -2.10
CA VAL A 126 10.10 13.58 -2.63
C VAL A 126 8.68 14.15 -2.43
N GLY A 127 7.89 13.55 -1.53
CA GLY A 127 6.50 13.91 -1.26
C GLY A 127 6.23 14.29 0.19
N ARG A 128 5.15 15.06 0.43
CA ARG A 128 4.62 15.21 1.79
C ARG A 128 4.00 13.88 2.24
N PRO A 129 4.12 13.50 3.52
CA PRO A 129 3.39 12.34 4.05
C PRO A 129 1.88 12.46 3.79
N VAL A 130 1.26 11.35 3.43
CA VAL A 130 -0.18 11.23 3.23
C VAL A 130 -0.77 10.48 4.41
N GLU A 131 -1.73 11.09 5.10
CA GLU A 131 -2.47 10.41 6.15
C GLU A 131 -3.48 9.43 5.55
N VAL A 132 -3.57 8.25 6.13
CA VAL A 132 -4.51 7.20 5.76
C VAL A 132 -5.21 6.68 7.01
N ASP A 133 -6.41 6.12 6.83
CA ASP A 133 -7.11 5.44 7.91
C ASP A 133 -6.35 4.15 8.28
N PRO A 134 -5.95 3.97 9.55
CA PRO A 134 -5.18 2.80 10.01
C PRO A 134 -5.87 1.43 9.83
#